data_AF-A0A660QS60-F1
#
_entry.id   AF-A0A660QS60-F1
#
_cell.length_a   1.000
_cell.length_b   1.000
_cell.length_c   1.000
_cell.angle_alpha   90.00
_cell.angle_beta   90.00
_cell.angle_gamma   90.00
#
_symmetry.space_group_name_H-M   'P 1'
#
loop_
_entity.id
_entity.type
_entity.pdbx_description
1 polymer ?
#
loop_
_entity_poly.entity_id
_entity_poly.type
_entity_poly.pdbx_seq_one_letter_code
_entity_poly.pdbx_strand_id
1 'polypeptide(L)'
;ATDKAFKYAVRRYLVDTGKYVFVWRSFNENGNPRSLEERDNYFVKNEELMRKWGINTEQITKREERKKYFNHFIDVKFFGITFAKGSKDNKENFSITGPLQISYGVNRFNKNTPFVNEILSPYSTKEDAQATTLGNEVKNLLSYYVYDFVLNPMNLPEGMNITHNEVETMKEAMRKCATYINSTTKIGTENVLLLFIQLKDNSQLQLPTLKRLVDVDEDETIHLERIRDLLKKYSSDHIEKVEYCVNNNVCKVTGADESWEQHDILA
;
A
#
# COMPACT_ATOMS: atom_id res chain seq x y z
N ALA A 1 -10.25 -2.79 7.67
CA ALA A 1 -9.12 -1.84 7.50
C ALA A 1 -9.16 -1.26 6.08
N THR A 2 -8.85 0.03 5.86
CA THR A 2 -9.06 0.68 4.55
C THR A 2 -7.89 0.48 3.59
N ASP A 3 -8.16 0.58 2.29
CA ASP A 3 -7.11 0.57 1.25
C ASP A 3 -6.10 1.71 1.46
N LYS A 4 -6.58 2.90 1.89
CA LYS A 4 -5.74 4.05 2.21
C LYS A 4 -4.75 3.78 3.34
N ALA A 5 -5.17 3.04 4.38
CA ALA A 5 -4.29 2.65 5.47
C ALA A 5 -3.18 1.70 4.99
N PHE A 6 -3.52 0.72 4.16
CA PHE A 6 -2.53 -0.18 3.55
C PHE A 6 -1.57 0.59 2.61
N LYS A 7 -2.11 1.42 1.72
CA LYS A 7 -1.29 2.29 0.83
C LYS A 7 -0.38 3.23 1.63
N TYR A 8 -0.83 3.74 2.78
CA TYR A 8 0.02 4.53 3.67
C TYR A 8 1.20 3.70 4.21
N ALA A 9 0.96 2.46 4.66
CA ALA A 9 2.01 1.56 5.11
C ALA A 9 3.04 1.30 4.00
N VAL A 10 2.56 1.02 2.78
CA VAL A 10 3.43 0.80 1.62
C VAL A 10 4.25 2.06 1.32
N ARG A 11 3.63 3.24 1.29
CA ARG A 11 4.34 4.51 1.09
C ARG A 11 5.39 4.76 2.17
N ARG A 12 5.10 4.42 3.44
CA ARG A 12 6.07 4.55 4.54
C ARG A 12 7.33 3.75 4.26
N TYR A 13 7.16 2.46 3.94
CA TYR A 13 8.28 1.59 3.58
C TYR A 13 9.09 2.15 2.40
N LEU A 14 8.40 2.61 1.35
CA LEU A 14 9.05 3.17 0.16
C LEU A 14 9.86 4.44 0.49
N VAL A 15 9.35 5.34 1.32
CA VAL A 15 10.08 6.53 1.78
C VAL A 15 11.31 6.14 2.58
N ASP A 16 11.16 5.25 3.55
CA ASP A 16 12.24 4.89 4.47
C ASP A 16 13.33 4.04 3.77
N THR A 17 12.99 3.40 2.65
CA THR A 17 13.95 2.72 1.74
C THR A 17 14.48 3.62 0.61
N GLY A 18 14.25 4.93 0.69
CA GLY A 18 14.87 5.92 -0.21
C GLY A 18 14.20 6.07 -1.58
N LYS A 19 12.98 5.57 -1.76
CA LYS A 19 12.21 5.76 -3.02
C LYS A 19 11.54 7.13 -3.03
N TYR A 20 11.37 7.70 -4.22
CA TYR A 20 10.62 8.95 -4.38
C TYR A 20 9.12 8.69 -4.27
N VAL A 21 8.51 9.26 -3.23
CA VAL A 21 7.07 9.18 -2.94
C VAL A 21 6.49 10.59 -2.90
N PHE A 22 5.53 10.87 -3.76
CA PHE A 22 4.94 12.20 -3.88
C PHE A 22 3.92 12.45 -2.76
N VAL A 23 2.96 11.52 -2.59
CA VAL A 23 1.85 11.64 -1.63
C VAL A 23 2.32 11.22 -0.24
N TRP A 24 3.24 12.00 0.31
CA TRP A 24 3.80 11.80 1.64
C TRP A 24 3.84 13.12 2.41
N ARG A 25 3.45 13.07 3.68
CA ARG A 25 3.47 14.26 4.54
C ARG A 25 4.91 14.74 4.69
N SER A 26 5.13 16.01 4.40
CA SER A 26 6.42 16.68 4.59
C SER A 26 6.17 18.08 5.15
N PHE A 27 7.20 18.69 5.72
CA PHE A 27 7.09 19.98 6.40
C PHE A 27 7.93 21.04 5.71
N ASN A 28 7.41 22.26 5.62
CA ASN A 28 8.18 23.41 5.17
C ASN A 28 9.15 23.90 6.27
N GLU A 29 9.93 24.93 5.97
CA GLU A 29 10.96 25.48 6.88
C GLU A 29 10.37 25.98 8.22
N ASN A 30 9.09 26.37 8.23
CA ASN A 30 8.37 26.80 9.42
C ASN A 30 7.80 25.63 10.23
N GLY A 31 8.08 24.38 9.86
CA GLY A 31 7.54 23.18 10.51
C GLY A 31 6.06 22.91 10.21
N ASN A 32 5.45 23.62 9.26
CA ASN A 32 4.06 23.39 8.86
C ASN A 32 3.97 22.31 7.78
N PRO A 33 2.94 21.44 7.79
CA PRO A 33 2.72 20.48 6.72
C PRO A 33 2.61 21.18 5.36
N ARG A 34 3.39 20.75 4.37
CA ARG A 34 3.30 21.25 3.01
C ARG A 34 1.91 20.93 2.42
N SER A 35 1.30 21.94 1.81
CA SER A 35 0.20 21.79 0.86
C SER A 35 0.64 20.98 -0.37
N LEU A 36 -0.33 20.56 -1.18
CA LEU A 36 -0.07 19.86 -2.44
C LEU A 36 0.81 20.70 -3.38
N GLU A 37 0.55 22.01 -3.44
CA GLU A 37 1.31 22.95 -4.26
C GLU A 37 2.74 23.16 -3.72
N GLU A 38 2.92 23.32 -2.42
CA GLU A 38 4.25 23.42 -1.83
C GLU A 38 5.05 22.12 -2.03
N ARG A 39 4.40 20.95 -1.95
CA ARG A 39 5.02 19.65 -2.21
C ARG A 39 5.49 19.54 -3.67
N ASP A 40 4.67 20.01 -4.60
CA ASP A 40 5.02 20.06 -6.01
C ASP A 40 6.21 20.98 -6.27
N ASN A 41 6.11 22.23 -5.78
CA ASN A 41 7.16 23.22 -5.95
C ASN A 41 8.48 22.78 -5.30
N TYR A 42 8.43 22.03 -4.19
CA TYR A 42 9.62 21.46 -3.54
C TYR A 42 10.42 20.55 -4.48
N PHE A 43 9.76 19.66 -5.22
CA PHE A 43 10.45 18.78 -6.17
C PHE A 43 10.85 19.51 -7.45
N VAL A 44 9.96 20.35 -8.01
CA VAL A 44 10.23 21.08 -9.26
C VAL A 44 11.42 22.03 -9.11
N LYS A 45 11.62 22.64 -7.94
CA LYS A 45 12.77 23.52 -7.67
C LYS A 45 14.09 22.78 -7.45
N ASN A 46 14.08 21.45 -7.35
CA ASN A 46 15.31 20.66 -7.23
C ASN A 46 15.91 20.45 -8.63
N GLU A 47 16.74 21.40 -9.08
CA GLU A 47 17.35 21.41 -10.41
C GLU A 47 18.16 20.13 -10.71
N GLU A 48 18.85 19.59 -9.71
CA GLU A 48 19.62 18.35 -9.87
C GLU A 48 18.71 17.16 -10.20
N LEU A 49 17.60 17.01 -9.46
CA LEU A 49 16.60 15.97 -9.73
C LEU A 49 15.93 16.17 -11.08
N MET A 50 15.50 17.40 -11.40
CA MET A 50 14.86 17.68 -12.69
C MET A 50 15.78 17.37 -13.86
N ARG A 51 17.06 17.75 -13.78
CA ARG A 51 18.08 17.40 -14.78
C ARG A 51 18.29 15.90 -14.87
N LYS A 52 18.44 15.20 -13.73
CA LYS A 52 18.60 13.73 -13.68
C LYS A 52 17.42 13.00 -14.31
N TRP A 53 16.21 13.54 -14.12
CA TRP A 53 14.97 12.99 -14.64
C TRP A 53 14.65 13.43 -16.07
N GLY A 54 15.45 14.33 -16.64
CA GLY A 54 15.23 14.88 -17.98
C GLY A 54 13.95 15.72 -18.08
N ILE A 55 13.56 16.38 -16.98
CA ILE A 55 12.34 17.19 -16.91
C ILE A 55 12.64 18.64 -17.29
N ASN A 56 11.93 19.14 -18.29
CA ASN A 56 11.91 20.56 -18.65
C ASN A 56 10.92 21.30 -17.74
N THR A 57 11.43 22.01 -16.75
CA THR A 57 10.63 22.74 -15.77
C THR A 57 9.81 23.89 -16.38
N GLU A 58 10.26 24.50 -17.48
CA GLU A 58 9.51 25.52 -18.21
C GLU A 58 8.25 24.96 -18.89
N GLN A 59 8.24 23.65 -19.15
CA GLN A 59 7.14 22.95 -19.79
C GLN A 59 6.35 22.06 -18.81
N ILE A 60 6.58 22.16 -17.50
CA ILE A 60 6.00 21.26 -16.50
C ILE A 60 4.46 21.25 -16.46
N THR A 61 3.83 22.33 -16.93
CA THR A 61 2.37 22.49 -17.02
C THR A 61 1.80 21.74 -18.23
N LYS A 62 2.62 21.40 -19.23
CA LYS A 62 2.22 20.57 -20.36
C LYS A 62 2.01 19.14 -19.91
N ARG A 63 0.91 18.53 -20.37
CA ARG A 63 0.47 17.19 -19.94
C ARG A 63 1.56 16.13 -20.08
N GLU A 64 2.29 16.12 -21.19
CA GLU A 64 3.34 15.10 -21.43
C GLU A 64 4.54 15.26 -20.51
N GLU A 65 4.98 16.49 -20.24
CA GLU A 65 6.08 16.74 -19.32
C GLU A 65 5.67 16.46 -17.88
N ARG A 66 4.42 16.80 -17.53
CA ARG A 66 3.83 16.47 -16.22
C ARG A 66 3.73 14.97 -15.99
N LYS A 67 3.40 14.19 -17.03
CA LYS A 67 3.44 12.72 -16.96
C LYS A 67 4.87 12.24 -16.68
N LYS A 68 5.87 12.68 -17.45
CA LYS A 68 7.28 12.28 -17.21
C LYS A 68 7.72 12.57 -15.78
N TYR A 69 7.39 13.76 -15.27
CA TYR A 69 7.67 14.14 -13.89
C TYR A 69 7.02 13.18 -12.90
N PHE A 70 5.72 12.90 -13.06
CA PHE A 70 5.01 11.98 -12.16
C PHE A 70 5.47 10.52 -12.28
N ASN A 71 6.03 10.11 -13.42
CA ASN A 71 6.55 8.76 -13.65
C ASN A 71 7.75 8.42 -12.74
N HIS A 72 8.41 9.41 -12.14
CA HIS A 72 9.52 9.23 -11.20
C HIS A 72 9.07 8.97 -9.75
N PHE A 73 7.78 9.14 -9.45
CA PHE A 73 7.22 8.86 -8.13
C PHE A 73 6.51 7.52 -8.13
N ILE A 74 7.09 6.53 -7.46
CA ILE A 74 6.59 5.15 -7.49
C ILE A 74 5.16 5.04 -6.95
N ASP A 75 4.78 5.86 -5.97
CA ASP A 75 3.42 5.84 -5.42
C ASP A 75 2.39 6.43 -6.37
N VAL A 76 2.73 7.47 -7.11
CA VAL A 76 1.86 8.04 -8.16
C VAL A 76 1.71 7.06 -9.31
N LYS A 77 2.81 6.43 -9.71
CA LYS A 77 2.83 5.45 -10.79
C LYS A 77 1.96 4.23 -10.48
N PHE A 78 2.03 3.69 -9.27
CA PHE A 78 1.25 2.50 -8.90
C PHE A 78 -0.16 2.81 -8.39
N PHE A 79 -0.32 3.80 -7.50
CA PHE A 79 -1.60 4.09 -6.84
C PHE A 79 -2.39 5.23 -7.48
N GLY A 80 -1.78 5.97 -8.41
CA GLY A 80 -2.39 7.14 -9.02
C GLY A 80 -2.33 8.39 -8.15
N ILE A 81 -2.76 9.50 -8.76
CA ILE A 81 -2.95 10.78 -8.10
C ILE A 81 -4.00 11.59 -8.84
N THR A 82 -4.79 12.36 -8.10
CA THR A 82 -5.53 13.50 -8.65
C THR A 82 -4.86 14.76 -8.17
N PHE A 83 -4.29 15.52 -9.10
CA PHE A 83 -3.58 16.75 -8.87
C PHE A 83 -4.38 17.91 -9.42
N ALA A 84 -4.76 18.84 -8.55
CA ALA A 84 -5.47 20.06 -8.92
C ALA A 84 -4.70 21.25 -8.33
N LYS A 85 -4.14 22.09 -9.19
CA LYS A 85 -3.37 23.30 -8.83
C LYS A 85 -3.95 24.54 -9.51
N GLY A 86 -3.88 25.69 -8.85
CA GLY A 86 -4.31 26.98 -9.41
C GLY A 86 -5.59 27.57 -8.79
N SER A 87 -5.93 28.80 -9.20
CA SER A 87 -7.10 29.54 -8.73
C SER A 87 -8.40 29.04 -9.40
N LYS A 88 -9.57 29.54 -8.96
CA LYS A 88 -10.87 29.17 -9.55
C LYS A 88 -10.91 29.33 -11.08
N ASP A 89 -10.17 30.29 -11.62
CA ASP A 89 -10.22 30.69 -13.03
C ASP A 89 -9.11 30.09 -13.89
N ASN A 90 -8.11 29.43 -13.29
CA ASN A 90 -7.01 28.78 -14.01
C ASN A 90 -6.53 27.51 -13.29
N LYS A 91 -7.36 26.45 -13.31
CA LYS A 91 -7.06 25.16 -12.69
C LYS A 91 -6.31 24.24 -13.65
N GLU A 92 -5.10 23.88 -13.29
CA GLU A 92 -4.41 22.72 -13.82
C GLU A 92 -4.96 21.46 -13.14
N ASN A 93 -5.79 20.71 -13.86
CA ASN A 93 -6.30 19.42 -13.41
C ASN A 93 -5.55 18.31 -14.14
N PHE A 94 -4.93 17.41 -13.38
CA PHE A 94 -4.21 16.27 -13.89
C PHE A 94 -4.53 15.05 -13.04
N SER A 95 -4.89 13.93 -13.68
CA SER A 95 -5.27 12.71 -12.97
C SER A 95 -4.62 11.48 -13.59
N ILE A 96 -4.13 10.60 -12.74
CA ILE A 96 -3.61 9.27 -13.05
C ILE A 96 -4.34 8.29 -12.13
N THR A 97 -4.97 7.25 -12.69
CA THR A 97 -5.74 6.27 -11.89
C THR A 97 -4.86 5.26 -11.16
N GLY A 98 -3.65 4.99 -11.67
CA GLY A 98 -2.74 3.98 -11.14
C GLY A 98 -3.20 2.55 -11.49
N PRO A 99 -2.28 1.64 -11.88
CA PRO A 99 -2.61 0.28 -12.25
C PRO A 99 -2.79 -0.67 -11.07
N LEU A 100 -2.35 -0.29 -9.85
CA LEU A 100 -2.47 -1.11 -8.64
C LEU A 100 -3.67 -0.67 -7.80
N GLN A 101 -4.75 -1.45 -7.90
CA GLN A 101 -5.97 -1.26 -7.13
C GLN A 101 -6.00 -2.22 -5.94
N ILE A 102 -6.37 -1.71 -4.76
CA ILE A 102 -6.38 -2.47 -3.51
C ILE A 102 -7.77 -2.33 -2.90
N SER A 103 -8.35 -3.46 -2.48
CA SER A 103 -9.67 -3.49 -1.84
C SER A 103 -9.60 -3.09 -0.36
N TYR A 104 -10.75 -2.99 0.30
CA TYR A 104 -10.79 -2.91 1.76
C TYR A 104 -10.39 -4.25 2.37
N GLY A 105 -9.61 -4.18 3.45
CA GLY A 105 -9.22 -5.33 4.26
C GLY A 105 -10.38 -5.79 5.13
N VAL A 106 -10.72 -7.08 5.02
CA VAL A 106 -11.77 -7.75 5.80
C VAL A 106 -11.10 -8.62 6.86
N ASN A 107 -11.56 -8.55 8.11
CA ASN A 107 -11.10 -9.47 9.14
C ASN A 107 -11.61 -10.88 8.83
N ARG A 108 -10.70 -11.85 8.66
CA ARG A 108 -11.01 -13.26 8.39
C ARG A 108 -10.79 -14.15 9.61
N PHE A 109 -10.39 -13.57 10.74
CA PHE A 109 -10.36 -14.23 12.03
C PHE A 109 -11.70 -14.04 12.75
N ASN A 110 -12.43 -15.14 12.99
CA ASN A 110 -13.82 -15.11 13.44
C ASN A 110 -14.01 -14.79 14.94
N LYS A 111 -12.93 -14.58 15.69
CA LYS A 111 -13.00 -14.04 17.06
C LYS A 111 -12.69 -12.56 17.03
N ASN A 112 -13.58 -11.74 17.58
CA ASN A 112 -13.35 -10.31 17.74
C ASN A 112 -13.52 -9.93 19.21
N THR A 113 -12.41 -9.63 19.86
CA THR A 113 -12.39 -9.16 21.24
C THR A 113 -11.77 -7.76 21.26
N PRO A 114 -12.52 -6.71 20.86
CA PRO A 114 -12.07 -5.35 21.02
C PRO A 114 -12.04 -4.99 22.51
N PHE A 115 -11.03 -4.27 22.93
CA PHE A 115 -10.98 -3.63 24.23
C PHE A 115 -10.64 -2.15 24.07
N VAL A 116 -11.20 -1.34 24.97
CA VAL A 116 -11.04 0.11 24.96
C VAL A 116 -10.12 0.46 26.14
N ASN A 117 -9.00 1.11 25.84
CA ASN A 117 -8.11 1.68 26.82
C ASN A 117 -8.38 3.18 26.92
N GLU A 118 -8.67 3.67 28.13
CA GLU A 118 -8.71 5.10 28.40
C GLU A 118 -7.29 5.59 28.69
N ILE A 119 -6.84 6.58 27.93
CA ILE A 119 -5.54 7.23 28.15
C ILE A 119 -5.79 8.43 29.03
N LEU A 120 -5.31 8.40 30.28
CA LEU A 120 -5.40 9.54 31.19
C LEU A 120 -4.32 10.59 30.85
N SER A 121 -4.65 11.86 31.03
CA SER A 121 -3.70 12.96 30.91
C SER A 121 -2.62 12.83 31.98
N PRO A 122 -1.32 12.97 31.63
CA PRO A 122 -0.25 12.97 32.63
C PRO A 122 -0.26 14.23 33.51
N TYR A 123 -1.02 15.26 33.14
CA TYR A 123 -1.14 16.52 33.87
C TYR A 123 -2.57 16.73 34.34
N SER A 124 -2.72 17.15 35.61
CA SER A 124 -4.00 17.63 36.11
C SER A 124 -4.29 19.03 35.58
N THR A 125 -5.55 19.30 35.28
CA THR A 125 -5.98 20.61 34.76
C THR A 125 -6.23 21.65 35.87
N LYS A 126 -6.24 21.23 37.15
CA LYS A 126 -6.38 22.11 38.34
C LYS A 126 -5.65 21.50 39.55
N GLU A 127 -5.21 22.33 40.51
CA GLU A 127 -4.84 21.85 41.85
C GLU A 127 -6.03 21.08 42.44
N ASP A 128 -5.81 19.83 42.85
CA ASP A 128 -6.79 18.85 43.35
C ASP A 128 -7.79 18.21 42.36
N ALA A 129 -7.62 18.36 41.03
CA ALA A 129 -8.44 17.60 40.07
C ALA A 129 -7.83 16.22 39.73
N GLN A 130 -8.67 15.18 39.61
CA GLN A 130 -8.26 13.91 39.01
C GLN A 130 -7.82 14.13 37.55
N ALA A 131 -6.83 13.36 37.11
CA ALA A 131 -6.36 13.37 35.73
C ALA A 131 -7.53 13.15 34.76
N THR A 132 -7.72 14.06 33.82
CA THR A 132 -8.78 13.97 32.81
C THR A 132 -8.37 12.99 31.69
N THR A 133 -9.31 12.24 31.12
CA THR A 133 -9.04 11.37 29.96
C THR A 133 -8.56 12.21 28.76
N LEU A 134 -7.34 11.92 28.30
CA LEU A 134 -6.68 12.54 27.14
C LEU A 134 -7.21 11.99 25.82
N GLY A 135 -7.66 10.74 25.81
CA GLY A 135 -8.27 10.08 24.66
C GLY A 135 -8.57 8.60 24.92
N ASN A 136 -9.26 7.95 23.99
CA ASN A 136 -9.55 6.52 24.04
C ASN A 136 -8.82 5.80 22.89
N GLU A 137 -8.24 4.64 23.18
CA GLU A 137 -7.65 3.75 22.19
C GLU A 137 -8.45 2.44 22.14
N VAL A 138 -8.90 2.05 20.96
CA VAL A 138 -9.53 0.73 20.73
C VAL A 138 -8.49 -0.20 20.15
N LYS A 139 -8.21 -1.31 20.83
CA LYS A 139 -7.33 -2.37 20.35
C LYS A 139 -8.12 -3.67 20.17
N ASN A 140 -7.75 -4.45 19.18
CA ASN A 140 -8.18 -5.84 19.05
C ASN A 140 -7.06 -6.73 19.57
N LEU A 141 -7.41 -7.79 20.30
CA LEU A 141 -6.42 -8.79 20.73
C LEU A 141 -5.74 -9.47 19.54
N LEU A 142 -6.53 -9.89 18.54
CA LEU A 142 -6.04 -10.52 17.32
C LEU A 142 -7.00 -10.25 16.16
N SER A 143 -6.48 -9.99 14.97
CA SER A 143 -7.29 -9.78 13.77
C SER A 143 -6.46 -10.03 12.52
N TYR A 144 -7.00 -10.78 11.57
CA TYR A 144 -6.36 -11.07 10.29
C TYR A 144 -7.08 -10.30 9.18
N TYR A 145 -6.59 -9.10 8.85
CA TYR A 145 -7.15 -8.32 7.76
C TYR A 145 -6.60 -8.79 6.41
N VAL A 146 -7.45 -9.40 5.59
CA VAL A 146 -7.11 -9.88 4.25
C VAL A 146 -7.58 -8.87 3.20
N TYR A 147 -6.67 -8.50 2.31
CA TYR A 147 -6.89 -7.59 1.20
C TYR A 147 -6.75 -8.34 -0.12
N ASP A 148 -7.57 -8.01 -1.12
CA ASP A 148 -7.26 -8.29 -2.52
C ASP A 148 -6.58 -7.08 -3.14
N PHE A 149 -5.69 -7.33 -4.11
CA PHE A 149 -5.14 -6.33 -5.00
C PHE A 149 -5.13 -6.83 -6.44
N VAL A 150 -5.13 -5.89 -7.39
CA VAL A 150 -4.98 -6.15 -8.82
C VAL A 150 -3.97 -5.16 -9.36
N LEU A 151 -2.92 -5.68 -10.01
CA LEU A 151 -1.97 -4.88 -10.78
C LEU A 151 -2.23 -5.11 -12.27
N ASN A 152 -2.79 -4.11 -12.95
CA ASN A 152 -2.96 -4.15 -14.41
C ASN A 152 -2.21 -2.99 -15.06
N PRO A 153 -0.97 -3.21 -15.55
CA PRO A 153 -0.16 -2.17 -16.17
C PRO A 153 -0.83 -1.43 -17.34
N MET A 154 -1.80 -2.05 -18.03
CA MET A 154 -2.55 -1.43 -19.13
C MET A 154 -3.44 -0.25 -18.69
N ASN A 155 -3.69 -0.10 -17.39
CA ASN A 155 -4.41 1.04 -16.84
C ASN A 155 -3.54 2.30 -16.70
N LEU A 156 -2.24 2.22 -17.03
CA LEU A 156 -1.39 3.40 -17.07
C LEU A 156 -1.69 4.26 -18.30
N PRO A 157 -1.59 5.60 -18.17
CA PRO A 157 -1.63 6.48 -19.33
C PRO A 157 -0.50 6.17 -20.31
N GLU A 158 -0.76 6.40 -21.60
CA GLU A 158 0.28 6.36 -22.64
C GLU A 158 1.48 7.27 -22.26
N GLY A 159 2.69 6.73 -22.45
CA GLY A 159 3.95 7.36 -22.05
C GLY A 159 4.43 6.98 -20.64
N MET A 160 3.68 6.18 -19.89
CA MET A 160 4.10 5.58 -18.62
C MET A 160 4.17 4.06 -18.74
N ASN A 161 5.13 3.46 -18.05
CA ASN A 161 5.36 2.01 -18.05
C ASN A 161 5.93 1.56 -16.71
N ILE A 162 5.49 0.42 -16.17
CA ILE A 162 6.12 -0.20 -15.01
C ILE A 162 7.16 -1.20 -15.47
N THR A 163 8.35 -1.13 -14.88
CA THR A 163 9.43 -2.10 -15.09
C THR A 163 9.31 -3.28 -14.14
N HIS A 164 9.90 -4.41 -14.50
CA HIS A 164 9.93 -5.58 -13.62
C HIS A 164 10.54 -5.29 -12.24
N ASN A 165 11.65 -4.53 -12.18
CA ASN A 165 12.29 -4.14 -10.93
C ASN A 165 11.39 -3.26 -10.03
N GLU A 166 10.52 -2.46 -10.62
CA GLU A 166 9.53 -1.68 -9.87
C GLU A 166 8.40 -2.57 -9.33
N VAL A 167 8.00 -3.62 -10.06
CA VAL A 167 7.06 -4.64 -9.55
C VAL A 167 7.68 -5.36 -8.35
N GLU A 168 8.94 -5.78 -8.44
CA GLU A 168 9.63 -6.43 -7.31
C GLU A 168 9.79 -5.49 -6.11
N THR A 169 10.14 -4.22 -6.36
CA THR A 169 10.15 -3.19 -5.30
C THR A 169 8.78 -3.05 -4.63
N MET A 170 7.69 -3.07 -5.42
CA MET A 170 6.34 -2.96 -4.89
C MET A 170 5.91 -4.21 -4.13
N LYS A 171 6.23 -5.42 -4.64
CA LYS A 171 6.03 -6.69 -3.94
C LYS A 171 6.74 -6.69 -2.60
N GLU A 172 8.00 -6.27 -2.56
CA GLU A 172 8.75 -6.14 -1.32
C GLU A 172 8.10 -5.15 -0.34
N ALA A 173 7.69 -3.98 -0.83
CA ALA A 173 7.04 -2.98 0.00
C ALA A 173 5.71 -3.51 0.57
N MET A 174 4.87 -4.16 -0.24
CA MET A 174 3.61 -4.77 0.20
C MET A 174 3.81 -5.92 1.18
N ARG A 175 4.90 -6.66 1.02
CA ARG A 175 5.33 -7.77 1.87
C ARG A 175 5.76 -7.31 3.26
N LYS A 176 6.44 -6.17 3.38
CA LYS A 176 7.09 -5.72 4.62
C LYS A 176 6.39 -4.52 5.30
N CYS A 177 5.45 -3.86 4.62
CA CYS A 177 4.96 -2.54 5.01
C CYS A 177 4.36 -2.41 6.41
N ALA A 178 3.50 -3.33 6.83
CA ALA A 178 2.81 -3.26 8.12
C ALA A 178 3.77 -3.56 9.27
N THR A 179 4.57 -4.63 9.13
CA THR A 179 5.63 -5.00 10.09
C THR A 179 6.65 -3.87 10.27
N TYR A 180 6.91 -3.11 9.20
CA TYR A 180 7.86 -1.99 9.24
C TYR A 180 7.36 -0.79 10.05
N ILE A 181 6.05 -0.66 10.33
CA ILE A 181 5.51 0.47 11.10
C ILE A 181 5.74 0.24 12.59
N ASN A 182 6.93 0.61 13.05
CA ASN A 182 7.29 0.64 14.47
C ASN A 182 6.81 1.94 15.13
N SER A 183 5.49 2.10 15.27
CA SER A 183 4.90 3.21 16.02
C SER A 183 4.08 2.70 17.21
N THR A 184 3.86 3.56 18.22
CA THR A 184 3.12 3.20 19.44
C THR A 184 1.73 2.62 19.16
N THR A 185 1.06 3.07 18.09
CA THR A 185 -0.30 2.64 17.72
C THR A 185 -0.34 1.48 16.73
N LYS A 186 0.83 1.01 16.26
CA LYS A 186 0.94 -0.03 15.22
C LYS A 186 1.93 -1.14 15.53
N ILE A 187 2.74 -1.01 16.59
CA ILE A 187 3.56 -2.10 17.11
C ILE A 187 2.69 -3.36 17.34
N GLY A 188 3.17 -4.50 16.85
CA GLY A 188 2.41 -5.76 16.82
C GLY A 188 1.50 -5.94 15.60
N THR A 189 1.49 -5.01 14.64
CA THR A 189 0.85 -5.25 13.33
C THR A 189 1.87 -5.85 12.39
N GLU A 190 1.60 -7.05 11.88
CA GLU A 190 2.55 -7.78 11.05
C GLU A 190 1.94 -8.16 9.70
N ASN A 191 2.78 -8.13 8.65
CA ASN A 191 2.51 -8.88 7.44
C ASN A 191 2.82 -10.36 7.72
N VAL A 192 1.85 -11.24 7.44
CA VAL A 192 1.98 -12.68 7.69
C VAL A 192 1.87 -13.53 6.42
N LEU A 193 1.18 -13.02 5.40
CA LEU A 193 1.02 -13.67 4.10
C LEU A 193 0.88 -12.64 2.98
N LEU A 194 1.59 -12.85 1.87
CA LEU A 194 1.34 -12.19 0.58
C LEU A 194 1.24 -13.28 -0.48
N LEU A 195 0.10 -13.38 -1.16
CA LEU A 195 -0.11 -14.26 -2.32
C LEU A 195 -0.10 -13.42 -3.60
N PHE A 196 0.73 -13.79 -4.56
CA PHE A 196 0.84 -13.12 -5.86
C PHE A 196 0.57 -14.11 -6.98
N ILE A 197 -0.37 -13.76 -7.85
CA ILE A 197 -0.81 -14.58 -8.99
C ILE A 197 -0.50 -13.80 -10.26
N GLN A 198 0.48 -14.27 -11.02
CA GLN A 198 0.85 -13.70 -12.30
C GLN A 198 0.10 -14.42 -13.42
N LEU A 199 -0.62 -13.64 -14.22
CA LEU A 199 -1.27 -14.14 -15.43
C LEU A 199 -0.28 -14.13 -16.60
N LYS A 200 -0.53 -15.00 -17.58
CA LYS A 200 0.15 -14.99 -18.87
C LYS A 200 -0.13 -13.68 -19.62
N ASP A 201 0.81 -13.30 -20.48
CA ASP A 201 0.63 -12.14 -21.37
C ASP A 201 -0.67 -12.27 -22.17
N ASN A 202 -1.39 -11.15 -22.30
CA ASN A 202 -2.68 -11.05 -22.99
C ASN A 202 -3.84 -11.87 -22.38
N SER A 203 -3.65 -12.51 -21.22
CA SER A 203 -4.74 -13.18 -20.52
C SER A 203 -5.83 -12.19 -20.12
N GLN A 204 -7.08 -12.49 -20.48
CA GLN A 204 -8.26 -11.71 -20.09
C GLN A 204 -8.96 -12.26 -18.83
N LEU A 205 -8.32 -13.23 -18.15
CA LEU A 205 -8.88 -13.84 -16.95
C LEU A 205 -9.11 -12.80 -15.85
N GLN A 206 -10.34 -12.72 -15.36
CA GLN A 206 -10.69 -11.92 -14.19
C GLN A 206 -11.06 -12.86 -13.05
N LEU A 207 -10.22 -12.89 -12.02
CA LEU A 207 -10.49 -13.67 -10.83
C LEU A 207 -11.52 -12.94 -9.94
N PRO A 208 -12.42 -13.68 -9.26
CA PRO A 208 -13.27 -13.10 -8.24
C PRO A 208 -12.45 -12.60 -7.04
N THR A 209 -13.10 -11.87 -6.15
CA THR A 209 -12.55 -11.47 -4.84
C THR A 209 -12.04 -12.68 -4.04
N LEU A 210 -10.72 -12.83 -3.91
CA LEU A 210 -10.08 -14.00 -3.33
C LEU A 210 -10.09 -14.00 -1.80
N LYS A 211 -10.11 -12.83 -1.15
CA LYS A 211 -10.16 -12.74 0.33
C LYS A 211 -11.36 -13.45 0.97
N ARG A 212 -12.43 -13.70 0.20
CA ARG A 212 -13.62 -14.48 0.64
C ARG A 212 -13.37 -15.99 0.65
N LEU A 213 -12.29 -16.43 0.01
CA LEU A 213 -11.85 -17.81 -0.09
C LEU A 213 -10.74 -18.14 0.91
N VAL A 214 -10.26 -17.15 1.65
CA VAL A 214 -9.29 -17.31 2.74
C VAL A 214 -10.06 -17.45 4.05
N ASP A 215 -9.78 -18.50 4.80
CA ASP A 215 -10.31 -18.71 6.15
C ASP A 215 -9.12 -18.76 7.14
N VAL A 216 -9.31 -18.22 8.35
CA VAL A 216 -8.28 -18.20 9.39
C VAL A 216 -8.86 -18.82 10.67
N ASP A 217 -8.25 -19.91 11.09
CA ASP A 217 -8.65 -20.67 12.28
C ASP A 217 -8.16 -20.04 13.57
N GLU A 218 -8.66 -20.56 14.69
CA GLU A 218 -8.30 -20.10 16.03
C GLU A 218 -6.81 -20.32 16.37
N ASP A 219 -6.18 -21.33 15.76
CA ASP A 219 -4.75 -21.64 15.93
C ASP A 219 -3.87 -20.90 14.91
N GLU A 220 -4.41 -19.85 14.29
CA GLU A 220 -3.71 -18.97 13.34
C GLU A 220 -3.29 -19.69 12.04
N THR A 221 -3.96 -20.81 11.72
CA THR A 221 -3.84 -21.48 10.41
C THR A 221 -4.64 -20.74 9.33
N ILE A 222 -3.97 -20.39 8.24
CA ILE A 222 -4.54 -19.73 7.05
C ILE A 222 -4.76 -20.77 5.94
N HIS A 223 -6.00 -20.91 5.50
CA HIS A 223 -6.43 -21.91 4.51
C HIS A 223 -6.50 -21.31 3.09
N LEU A 224 -5.76 -21.90 2.15
CA LEU A 224 -5.70 -21.49 0.74
C LEU A 224 -6.33 -22.48 -0.25
N GLU A 225 -6.90 -23.60 0.23
CA GLU A 225 -7.45 -24.70 -0.58
C GLU A 225 -8.48 -24.19 -1.60
N ARG A 226 -9.37 -23.28 -1.17
CA ARG A 226 -10.43 -22.74 -2.02
C ARG A 226 -9.88 -21.83 -3.12
N ILE A 227 -8.76 -21.14 -2.86
CA ILE A 227 -8.04 -20.39 -3.88
C ILE A 227 -7.36 -21.36 -4.85
N ARG A 228 -6.63 -22.36 -4.33
CA ARG A 228 -6.00 -23.40 -5.15
C ARG A 228 -6.99 -24.05 -6.10
N ASP A 229 -8.14 -24.51 -5.58
CA ASP A 229 -9.16 -25.20 -6.36
C ASP A 229 -9.81 -24.29 -7.41
N LEU A 230 -9.87 -22.98 -7.15
CA LEU A 230 -10.27 -21.99 -8.14
C LEU A 230 -9.20 -21.84 -9.23
N LEU A 231 -7.93 -21.67 -8.87
CA LEU A 231 -6.84 -21.45 -9.82
C LEU A 231 -6.62 -22.67 -10.73
N LYS A 232 -6.79 -23.90 -10.21
CA LYS A 232 -6.68 -25.14 -11.00
C LYS A 232 -7.57 -25.17 -12.23
N LYS A 233 -8.74 -24.52 -12.18
CA LYS A 233 -9.69 -24.43 -13.30
C LYS A 233 -9.16 -23.61 -14.49
N TYR A 234 -8.14 -22.79 -14.27
CA TYR A 234 -7.62 -21.83 -15.26
C TYR A 234 -6.10 -21.93 -15.47
N SER A 235 -5.42 -22.81 -14.74
CA SER A 235 -3.96 -22.79 -14.62
C SER A 235 -3.23 -23.02 -15.95
N SER A 236 -3.68 -23.96 -16.78
CA SER A 236 -3.01 -24.29 -18.05
C SER A 236 -3.00 -23.13 -19.04
N ASP A 237 -4.08 -22.35 -19.09
CA ASP A 237 -4.35 -21.43 -20.20
C ASP A 237 -4.04 -19.97 -19.83
N HIS A 238 -4.13 -19.63 -18.54
CA HIS A 238 -4.15 -18.22 -18.12
C HIS A 238 -3.11 -17.83 -17.08
N ILE A 239 -2.62 -18.77 -16.27
CA ILE A 239 -1.75 -18.47 -15.12
C ILE A 239 -0.32 -18.80 -15.52
N GLU A 240 0.58 -17.84 -15.36
CA GLU A 240 2.00 -18.01 -15.61
C GLU A 240 2.69 -18.55 -14.35
N LYS A 241 2.43 -17.92 -13.21
CA LYS A 241 3.10 -18.22 -11.96
C LYS A 241 2.22 -17.88 -10.77
N VAL A 242 2.33 -18.67 -9.71
CA VAL A 242 1.77 -18.37 -8.39
C VAL A 242 2.88 -18.48 -7.36
N GLU A 243 3.02 -17.46 -6.53
CA GLU A 243 4.00 -17.41 -5.46
C GLU A 243 3.36 -16.83 -4.20
N TYR A 244 3.87 -17.22 -3.04
CA TYR A 244 3.44 -16.67 -1.77
C TYR A 244 4.59 -16.50 -0.79
N CYS A 245 4.56 -15.41 -0.03
CA CYS A 245 5.50 -15.12 1.05
C CYS A 245 4.76 -15.30 2.39
N VAL A 246 5.32 -16.07 3.32
CA VAL A 246 4.67 -16.40 4.61
C VAL A 246 5.61 -16.16 5.79
N ASN A 247 5.06 -15.71 6.93
CA ASN A 247 5.76 -15.71 8.21
C ASN A 247 5.44 -16.97 9.01
N ASN A 248 6.22 -18.03 8.83
CA ASN A 248 6.01 -19.31 9.52
C ASN A 248 6.25 -19.24 11.05
N ASN A 249 6.77 -18.12 11.57
CA ASN A 249 6.92 -17.92 13.01
C ASN A 249 5.62 -17.40 13.68
N VAL A 250 4.65 -16.94 12.88
CA VAL A 250 3.45 -16.25 13.35
C VAL A 250 2.18 -16.96 12.91
N CYS A 251 2.17 -17.59 11.74
CA CYS A 251 1.02 -18.34 11.27
C CYS A 251 1.44 -19.66 10.60
N LYS A 252 0.46 -20.54 10.41
CA LYS A 252 0.58 -21.71 9.54
C LYS A 252 -0.19 -21.44 8.25
N VAL A 253 0.26 -21.98 7.13
CA VAL A 253 -0.46 -21.94 5.85
C VAL A 253 -0.71 -23.35 5.37
N THR A 254 -1.95 -23.65 4.99
CA THR A 254 -2.37 -24.93 4.41
C THR A 254 -3.08 -24.72 3.08
N GLY A 255 -3.15 -25.78 2.27
CA GLY A 255 -3.91 -25.76 1.03
C GLY A 255 -3.23 -25.08 -0.16
N ALA A 256 -2.02 -24.56 0.01
CA ALA A 256 -1.18 -24.15 -1.10
C ALA A 256 -0.88 -25.34 -2.04
N ASP A 257 -0.78 -25.08 -3.33
CA ASP A 257 -0.36 -26.12 -4.28
C ASP A 257 1.15 -26.34 -4.20
N GLU A 258 1.60 -27.59 -4.43
CA GLU A 258 3.04 -27.92 -4.45
C GLU A 258 3.79 -27.19 -5.57
N SER A 259 3.09 -26.78 -6.63
CA SER A 259 3.66 -26.00 -7.73
C SER A 259 3.88 -24.52 -7.40
N TRP A 260 3.37 -24.01 -6.27
CA TRP A 260 3.51 -22.59 -5.93
C TRP A 260 4.86 -22.31 -5.27
N GLU A 261 5.51 -21.23 -5.70
CA GLU A 261 6.77 -20.82 -5.10
C GLU A 261 6.54 -20.21 -3.71
N GLN A 262 7.10 -20.84 -2.69
CA GLN A 262 7.05 -20.34 -1.32
C GLN A 262 8.31 -19.55 -0.99
N HIS A 263 8.13 -18.39 -0.37
CA HIS A 263 9.21 -17.55 0.15
C HIS A 263 8.97 -17.22 1.63
N ASP A 264 10.07 -16.92 2.35
CA ASP A 264 9.98 -16.32 3.68
C ASP A 264 9.64 -14.83 3.53
N ILE A 265 8.67 -14.34 4.30
CA ILE A 265 8.29 -12.93 4.30
C ILE A 265 9.41 -12.02 4.83
N LEU A 266 10.28 -12.57 5.69
CA LEU A 266 11.36 -11.85 6.37
C LEU A 266 12.64 -11.77 5.53
N ALA A 267 12.79 -12.60 4.50
CA ALA A 267 13.88 -12.55 3.53
C ALA A 267 13.61 -11.47 2.45
#